data_AF-A0A7K4F5N2-F1
#
_entry.id   AF-A0A7K4F5N2-F1
#
_cell.length_a   1.000
_cell.length_b   1.000
_cell.length_c   1.000
_cell.angle_alpha   90.00
_cell.angle_beta   90.00
_cell.angle_gamma   90.00
#
_symmetry.space_group_name_H-M   'P 1'
#
loop_
_entity.id
_entity.type
_entity.pdbx_description
1 polymer ?
#
loop_
_entity_poly.entity_id
_entity_poly.type
_entity_poly.pdbx_seq_one_letter_code
_entity_poly.pdbx_strand_id
1 'polypeptide(L)'
;MHAFAENTYVVKIPTGAASPDAPYFWQSVKDGGTDGVVKILIGDTIKWQNADTAAHTVTSGSAADGPDNLFDSGLFPPGGSFSHTYDEIGNYPYFCIVHPWMEGTIIVTAGYSIIPQVGKSVGQGDTLFDVEYKFNRLLEISSIDVEQKSLTFNVVGNPKSDNHNLELKLDSKLIDGPFVILVDDKKINNANVQKIENLSILEIPLNDKSQTLTIIGTTIVPEFGPLVMLTLSISIVAIITLSKKFGI
;
A
#
# COMPACT_ATOMS: atom_id res chain seq x y z
N MET A 1 -4.07 -1.88 12.27
CA MET A 1 -3.87 -2.78 11.12
C MET A 1 -4.39 -2.02 9.91
N HIS A 2 -3.53 -1.21 9.30
CA HIS A 2 -3.87 -0.46 8.09
C HIS A 2 -3.72 -1.43 6.93
N ALA A 3 -4.85 -1.87 6.37
CA ALA A 3 -4.86 -2.79 5.26
C ALA A 3 -4.43 -2.03 4.01
N PHE A 4 -3.17 -2.20 3.61
CA PHE A 4 -2.78 -1.97 2.23
C PHE A 4 -3.63 -2.88 1.34
N ALA A 5 -3.82 -2.56 0.06
CA ALA A 5 -4.29 -3.54 -0.89
C ALA A 5 -3.21 -4.63 -1.08
N GLU A 6 -3.06 -5.51 -0.08
CA GLU A 6 -2.10 -6.60 -0.07
C GLU A 6 -2.53 -7.64 -1.09
N ASN A 7 -1.84 -7.71 -2.23
CA ASN A 7 -2.03 -8.87 -3.09
C ASN A 7 -1.32 -10.05 -2.47
N THR A 8 -2.05 -11.15 -2.28
CA THR A 8 -1.44 -12.42 -1.89
C THR A 8 -1.10 -13.21 -3.15
N TYR A 9 0.18 -13.48 -3.36
CA TYR A 9 0.68 -14.39 -4.37
C TYR A 9 0.85 -15.77 -3.75
N VAL A 10 0.52 -16.82 -4.48
CA VAL A 10 0.65 -18.19 -3.99
C VAL A 10 1.76 -18.91 -4.74
N VAL A 11 2.69 -19.49 -3.99
CA VAL A 11 3.73 -20.39 -4.49
C VAL A 11 3.46 -21.79 -3.94
N LYS A 12 3.39 -22.79 -4.80
CA LYS A 12 3.25 -24.18 -4.38
C LYS A 12 4.60 -24.86 -4.35
N ILE A 13 4.80 -25.69 -3.33
CA ILE A 13 5.80 -26.75 -3.33
C ILE A 13 5.10 -27.96 -3.95
N PRO A 14 5.41 -28.35 -5.20
CA PRO A 14 4.69 -29.40 -5.90
C PRO A 14 5.04 -30.79 -5.36
N THR A 15 4.20 -31.78 -5.65
CA THR A 15 4.48 -33.18 -5.34
C THR A 15 5.79 -33.64 -5.96
N GLY A 16 6.67 -34.23 -5.15
CA GLY A 16 7.99 -34.72 -5.54
C GLY A 16 9.12 -33.70 -5.40
N ALA A 17 8.86 -32.46 -4.96
CA ALA A 17 9.88 -31.42 -4.81
C ALA A 17 11.01 -31.79 -3.83
N ALA A 18 10.75 -32.69 -2.88
CA ALA A 18 11.77 -33.27 -2.01
C ALA A 18 12.78 -34.20 -2.73
N SER A 19 12.60 -34.49 -4.03
CA SER A 19 13.61 -35.20 -4.82
C SER A 19 14.53 -34.20 -5.53
N PRO A 20 15.86 -34.37 -5.50
CA PRO A 20 16.77 -33.52 -6.29
C PRO A 20 16.55 -33.66 -7.81
N ASP A 21 15.94 -34.77 -8.26
CA ASP A 21 15.62 -35.01 -9.67
C ASP A 21 14.27 -34.42 -10.10
N ALA A 22 13.58 -33.69 -9.23
CA ALA A 22 12.31 -33.07 -9.58
C ALA A 22 12.50 -32.02 -10.68
N PRO A 23 11.55 -31.88 -11.62
CA PRO A 23 11.67 -30.92 -12.73
C PRO A 23 11.61 -29.46 -12.26
N TYR A 24 11.01 -29.21 -11.10
CA TYR A 24 10.92 -27.90 -10.45
C TYR A 24 10.51 -28.07 -8.98
N PHE A 25 10.80 -27.05 -8.16
CA PHE A 25 10.61 -27.09 -6.70
C PHE A 25 9.58 -26.08 -6.20
N TRP A 26 9.34 -25.03 -6.97
CA TRP A 26 8.46 -23.92 -6.64
C TRP A 26 7.61 -23.62 -7.87
N GLN A 27 6.30 -23.48 -7.68
CA GLN A 27 5.38 -23.13 -8.77
C GLN A 27 4.53 -21.92 -8.40
N SER A 28 4.68 -20.83 -9.14
CA SER A 28 3.78 -19.68 -9.06
C SER A 28 2.38 -20.06 -9.55
N VAL A 29 1.36 -19.81 -8.74
CA VAL A 29 -0.05 -20.05 -9.13
C VAL A 29 -0.55 -18.99 -10.11
N LYS A 30 0.03 -17.78 -10.09
CA LYS A 30 -0.44 -16.64 -10.88
C LYS A 30 -0.27 -16.86 -12.39
N ASP A 31 0.87 -17.43 -12.78
CA ASP A 31 1.30 -17.55 -14.18
C ASP A 31 1.83 -18.96 -14.51
N GLY A 32 1.92 -19.86 -13.53
CA GLY A 32 2.44 -21.21 -13.73
C GLY A 32 3.98 -21.28 -13.81
N GLY A 33 4.69 -20.19 -13.55
CA GLY A 33 6.16 -20.15 -13.55
C GLY A 33 6.78 -21.13 -12.57
N THR A 34 7.90 -21.74 -12.94
CA THR A 34 8.55 -22.85 -12.20
C THR A 34 10.04 -22.64 -11.90
N ASP A 35 10.57 -21.46 -12.20
CA ASP A 35 11.96 -21.08 -11.96
C ASP A 35 12.24 -20.65 -10.51
N GLY A 36 11.21 -20.66 -9.64
CA GLY A 36 11.31 -20.19 -8.25
C GLY A 36 11.39 -18.68 -8.10
N VAL A 37 11.26 -17.92 -9.20
CA VAL A 37 11.31 -16.46 -9.20
C VAL A 37 9.90 -15.90 -9.20
N VAL A 38 9.57 -15.07 -8.20
CA VAL A 38 8.29 -14.36 -8.15
C VAL A 38 8.55 -12.86 -8.01
N LYS A 39 7.95 -12.08 -8.91
CA LYS A 39 8.02 -10.62 -8.90
C LYS A 39 6.76 -10.05 -8.26
N ILE A 40 6.94 -9.24 -7.22
CA ILE A 40 5.86 -8.60 -6.47
C ILE A 40 6.14 -7.11 -6.25
N LEU A 41 5.13 -6.41 -5.75
CA LEU A 41 5.26 -5.03 -5.31
C LEU A 41 5.53 -4.97 -3.81
N ILE A 42 6.18 -3.90 -3.37
CA ILE A 42 6.31 -3.57 -1.94
C ILE A 42 4.92 -3.57 -1.27
N GLY A 43 4.82 -4.21 -0.10
CA GLY A 43 3.58 -4.44 0.63
C GLY A 43 2.85 -5.74 0.26
N ASP A 44 3.20 -6.43 -0.83
CA ASP A 44 2.58 -7.70 -1.19
C ASP A 44 2.99 -8.85 -0.27
N THR A 45 2.14 -9.87 -0.20
CA THR A 45 2.37 -11.09 0.58
C THR A 45 2.61 -12.29 -0.33
N ILE A 46 3.63 -13.09 -0.04
CA ILE A 46 3.77 -14.43 -0.62
C ILE A 46 3.22 -15.44 0.38
N LYS A 47 2.38 -16.37 -0.11
CA LYS A 47 1.93 -17.56 0.61
C LYS A 47 2.50 -18.80 -0.06
N TRP A 48 3.39 -19.50 0.63
CA TRP A 48 3.84 -20.82 0.22
C TRP A 48 2.86 -21.89 0.71
N GLN A 49 2.56 -22.87 -0.14
CA GLN A 49 1.69 -24.00 0.17
C GLN A 49 2.43 -25.29 -0.12
N ASN A 50 2.51 -26.16 0.88
CA ASN A 50 3.12 -27.47 0.70
C ASN A 50 2.11 -28.44 0.08
N ALA A 51 2.16 -28.62 -1.24
CA ALA A 51 1.40 -29.64 -1.95
C ALA A 51 2.22 -30.94 -2.15
N ASP A 52 3.42 -31.00 -1.58
CA ASP A 52 4.23 -32.20 -1.54
C ASP A 52 3.76 -33.17 -0.45
N THR A 53 4.22 -34.41 -0.51
CA THR A 53 4.01 -35.42 0.53
C THR A 53 5.10 -35.41 1.59
N ALA A 54 6.19 -34.68 1.36
CA ALA A 54 7.25 -34.43 2.33
C ALA A 54 7.02 -33.12 3.11
N ALA A 55 7.63 -33.00 4.28
CA ALA A 55 7.68 -31.74 5.02
C ALA A 55 8.77 -30.82 4.43
N HIS A 56 8.54 -29.51 4.49
CA HIS A 56 9.42 -28.51 3.90
C HIS A 56 9.58 -27.29 4.81
N THR A 57 10.54 -26.44 4.47
CA THR A 57 10.75 -25.11 5.05
C THR A 57 10.78 -24.09 3.92
N VAL A 58 10.54 -22.83 4.26
CA VAL A 58 10.79 -21.66 3.42
C VAL A 58 11.59 -20.71 4.30
N THR A 59 12.89 -20.65 4.06
CA THR A 59 13.84 -19.89 4.87
C THR A 59 14.53 -18.86 3.99
N SER A 60 14.62 -17.62 4.45
CA SER A 60 15.36 -16.57 3.77
C SER A 60 16.86 -16.84 3.80
N GLY A 61 17.54 -16.58 2.68
CA GLY A 61 18.95 -16.89 2.48
C GLY A 61 19.16 -17.85 1.31
N SER A 62 20.35 -18.43 1.22
CA SER A 62 20.75 -19.35 0.15
C SER A 62 21.25 -20.67 0.73
N ALA A 63 21.27 -21.73 -0.08
CA ALA A 63 21.87 -22.99 0.36
C ALA A 63 23.38 -22.87 0.57
N ALA A 64 24.03 -21.92 -0.12
CA ALA A 64 25.47 -21.68 -0.03
C ALA A 64 25.88 -20.93 1.24
N ASP A 65 25.14 -19.88 1.59
CA ASP A 65 25.48 -18.97 2.70
C ASP A 65 24.69 -19.28 3.98
N GLY A 66 23.61 -20.06 3.86
CA GLY A 66 22.69 -20.38 4.94
C GLY A 66 21.63 -19.29 5.19
N PRO A 67 20.87 -19.42 6.29
CA PRO A 67 19.82 -18.49 6.65
C PRO A 67 20.35 -17.08 6.97
N ASP A 68 19.67 -16.04 6.48
CA ASP A 68 20.01 -14.63 6.76
C ASP A 68 19.14 -14.00 7.87
N ASN A 69 18.20 -14.77 8.43
CA ASN A 69 17.27 -14.40 9.51
C ASN A 69 16.21 -13.32 9.17
N LEU A 70 15.91 -13.09 7.88
CA LEU A 70 14.78 -12.23 7.49
C LEU A 70 13.43 -12.92 7.72
N PHE A 71 13.31 -14.20 7.38
CA PHE A 71 12.15 -15.03 7.71
C PHE A 71 12.50 -16.53 7.73
N ASP A 72 11.77 -17.29 8.54
CA ASP A 72 11.82 -18.75 8.59
C ASP A 72 10.42 -19.28 8.90
N SER A 73 9.89 -20.13 8.04
CA SER A 73 8.60 -20.79 8.26
C SER A 73 8.60 -21.81 9.39
N GLY A 74 9.79 -22.26 9.81
CA GLY A 74 9.96 -23.54 10.46
C GLY A 74 9.58 -24.70 9.53
N LEU A 75 9.70 -25.93 10.03
CA LEU A 75 9.26 -27.10 9.28
C LEU A 75 7.73 -27.16 9.26
N PHE A 76 7.12 -27.20 8.07
CA PHE A 76 5.68 -27.35 7.91
C PHE A 76 5.29 -28.61 7.11
N PRO A 77 4.25 -29.33 7.54
CA PRO A 77 3.86 -30.62 6.98
C PRO A 77 3.18 -30.48 5.60
N PRO A 78 2.96 -31.60 4.88
CA PRO A 78 2.04 -31.66 3.75
C PRO A 78 0.70 -30.98 4.03
N GLY A 79 0.22 -30.17 3.09
CA GLY A 79 -0.98 -29.35 3.24
C GLY A 79 -0.81 -28.08 4.10
N GLY A 80 0.35 -27.90 4.75
CA GLY A 80 0.68 -26.70 5.50
C GLY A 80 0.96 -25.49 4.60
N SER A 81 0.93 -24.30 5.19
CA SER A 81 1.28 -23.06 4.49
C SER A 81 2.01 -22.08 5.39
N PHE A 82 2.85 -21.25 4.79
CA PHE A 82 3.53 -20.14 5.43
C PHE A 82 3.31 -18.88 4.59
N SER A 83 3.21 -17.72 5.24
CA SER A 83 3.09 -16.44 4.55
C SER A 83 4.12 -15.45 5.08
N HIS A 84 4.64 -14.61 4.18
CA HIS A 84 5.50 -13.49 4.51
C HIS A 84 5.14 -12.27 3.66
N THR A 85 5.02 -11.12 4.31
CA THR A 85 4.74 -9.82 3.69
C THR A 85 6.04 -9.06 3.53
N TYR A 86 6.27 -8.52 2.34
CA TYR A 86 7.51 -7.83 2.00
C TYR A 86 7.31 -6.32 2.03
N ASP A 87 7.81 -5.64 3.06
CA ASP A 87 7.67 -4.20 3.27
C ASP A 87 8.84 -3.37 2.74
N GLU A 88 9.84 -4.01 2.15
CA GLU A 88 11.00 -3.37 1.55
C GLU A 88 11.28 -3.90 0.14
N ILE A 89 11.76 -3.04 -0.75
CA ILE A 89 12.21 -3.44 -2.08
C ILE A 89 13.55 -4.18 -2.01
N GLY A 90 13.75 -5.16 -2.88
CA GLY A 90 14.98 -5.95 -2.90
C GLY A 90 14.81 -7.31 -3.54
N ASN A 91 15.91 -8.06 -3.56
CA ASN A 91 15.92 -9.48 -3.93
C ASN A 91 16.08 -10.31 -2.65
N TYR A 92 15.14 -11.23 -2.45
CA TYR A 92 15.06 -12.06 -1.25
C TYR A 92 15.23 -13.51 -1.69
N PRO A 93 16.47 -14.05 -1.69
CA PRO A 93 16.69 -15.45 -1.92
C PRO A 93 16.03 -16.24 -0.77
N TYR A 94 15.49 -17.40 -1.10
CA TYR A 94 14.95 -18.33 -0.12
C TYR A 94 15.22 -19.77 -0.54
N PHE A 95 15.29 -20.65 0.44
CA PHE A 95 15.53 -22.07 0.21
C PHE A 95 14.84 -22.96 1.24
N CYS A 96 14.84 -24.27 0.97
CA CYS A 96 14.42 -25.27 1.94
C CYS A 96 15.64 -25.83 2.67
N ILE A 97 15.72 -25.68 4.00
CA ILE A 97 16.84 -26.18 4.83
C ILE A 97 17.03 -27.69 4.70
N VAL A 98 15.93 -28.45 4.67
CA VAL A 98 15.99 -29.93 4.60
C VAL A 98 16.24 -30.45 3.18
N HIS A 99 15.98 -29.63 2.17
CA HIS A 99 16.17 -29.94 0.75
C HIS A 99 16.91 -28.78 0.06
N PRO A 100 18.23 -28.60 0.28
CA PRO A 100 18.93 -27.36 -0.07
C PRO A 100 19.00 -27.04 -1.57
N TRP A 101 18.74 -28.00 -2.46
CA TRP A 101 18.62 -27.75 -3.90
C TRP A 101 17.36 -26.96 -4.28
N MET A 102 16.38 -26.86 -3.37
CA MET A 102 15.18 -26.06 -3.58
C MET A 102 15.48 -24.59 -3.30
N GLU A 103 15.97 -23.86 -4.29
CA GLU A 103 16.24 -22.43 -4.20
C GLU A 103 15.24 -21.61 -5.01
N GLY A 104 14.93 -20.40 -4.55
CA GLY A 104 14.07 -19.45 -5.23
C GLY A 104 14.44 -18.01 -4.89
N THR A 105 13.77 -17.04 -5.52
CA THR A 105 13.97 -15.62 -5.22
C THR A 105 12.68 -14.83 -5.34
N ILE A 106 12.36 -14.06 -4.31
CA ILE A 106 11.30 -13.04 -4.39
C ILE A 106 11.94 -11.72 -4.78
N ILE A 107 11.46 -11.11 -5.86
CA ILE A 107 11.92 -9.80 -6.34
C ILE A 107 10.84 -8.78 -6.03
N VAL A 108 11.12 -7.88 -5.10
CA VAL A 108 10.21 -6.84 -4.63
C VAL A 108 10.58 -5.52 -5.29
N THR A 109 9.62 -4.91 -5.97
CA THR A 109 9.82 -3.66 -6.71
C THR A 109 8.86 -2.58 -6.26
N ALA A 110 9.18 -1.32 -6.56
CA ALA A 110 8.24 -0.23 -6.39
C ALA A 110 7.08 -0.40 -7.37
N GLY A 111 5.86 -0.20 -6.92
CA GLY A 111 4.69 -0.25 -7.78
C GLY A 111 3.54 0.57 -7.24
N TYR A 112 2.44 0.57 -7.99
CA TYR A 112 1.21 1.22 -7.57
C TYR A 112 0.64 0.48 -6.36
N SER A 113 0.49 1.21 -5.26
CA SER A 113 -0.10 0.78 -4.01
C SER A 113 -1.37 1.59 -3.76
N ILE A 114 -2.29 1.01 -3.01
CA ILE A 114 -3.58 1.63 -2.69
C ILE A 114 -3.72 1.68 -1.18
N ILE A 115 -4.05 2.86 -0.65
CA ILE A 115 -4.55 3.06 0.70
C ILE A 115 -6.09 3.13 0.57
N PRO A 116 -6.81 2.06 0.94
CA PRO A 116 -8.24 2.00 0.69
C PRO A 116 -9.04 2.76 1.76
N GLN A 117 -10.26 3.16 1.41
CA GLN A 117 -11.25 3.70 2.36
C GLN A 117 -10.76 4.93 3.16
N VAL A 118 -9.88 5.75 2.57
CA VAL A 118 -9.50 7.05 3.11
C VAL A 118 -10.76 7.91 3.22
N GLY A 119 -10.90 8.63 4.33
CA GLY A 119 -12.09 9.42 4.63
C GLY A 119 -13.14 8.71 5.49
N LYS A 120 -13.05 7.37 5.68
CA LYS A 120 -14.01 6.60 6.49
C LYS A 120 -14.21 7.13 7.91
N SER A 121 -13.17 7.68 8.51
CA SER A 121 -13.17 8.17 9.89
C SER A 121 -13.53 9.65 10.02
N VAL A 122 -13.87 10.34 8.92
CA VAL A 122 -14.19 11.79 8.92
C VAL A 122 -15.53 12.06 8.21
N GLY A 123 -16.14 13.21 8.49
CA GLY A 123 -17.47 13.56 7.97
C GLY A 123 -18.57 12.60 8.49
N GLN A 124 -19.46 12.15 7.60
CA GLN A 124 -20.50 11.16 7.93
C GLN A 124 -20.01 9.71 7.88
N GLY A 125 -18.74 9.46 7.50
CA GLY A 125 -18.17 8.13 7.36
C GLY A 125 -18.65 7.31 6.15
N ASP A 126 -19.59 7.85 5.37
CA ASP A 126 -20.17 7.18 4.20
C ASP A 126 -19.39 7.43 2.90
N THR A 127 -18.52 8.44 2.87
CA THR A 127 -17.68 8.76 1.71
C THR A 127 -16.31 8.11 1.84
N LEU A 128 -16.02 7.19 0.94
CA LEU A 128 -14.78 6.42 0.91
C LEU A 128 -14.02 6.72 -0.37
N PHE A 129 -12.72 6.96 -0.24
CA PHE A 129 -11.82 7.19 -1.35
C PHE A 129 -10.63 6.27 -1.25
N ASP A 130 -10.21 5.74 -2.38
CA ASP A 130 -8.94 5.03 -2.47
C ASP A 130 -7.87 6.05 -2.87
N VAL A 131 -6.77 6.06 -2.13
CA VAL A 131 -5.59 6.86 -2.48
C VAL A 131 -4.59 5.94 -3.14
N GLU A 132 -4.31 6.18 -4.41
CA GLU A 132 -3.27 5.45 -5.14
C GLU A 132 -1.95 6.20 -5.04
N TYR A 133 -0.86 5.46 -4.90
CA TYR A 133 0.47 6.04 -4.98
C TYR A 133 1.46 5.07 -5.62
N LYS A 134 2.54 5.60 -6.19
CA LYS A 134 3.70 4.84 -6.63
C LYS A 134 4.93 5.36 -5.92
N PHE A 135 5.52 4.50 -5.09
CA PHE A 135 6.69 4.87 -4.31
C PHE A 135 7.54 3.65 -3.96
N ASN A 136 8.78 3.90 -3.56
CA ASN A 136 9.74 2.87 -3.16
C ASN A 136 9.66 2.49 -1.67
N ARG A 137 8.73 3.10 -0.93
CA ARG A 137 8.44 2.88 0.49
C ARG A 137 6.93 2.89 0.70
N LEU A 138 6.47 2.31 1.81
CA LEU A 138 5.06 2.31 2.16
C LEU A 138 4.62 3.68 2.69
N LEU A 139 3.39 4.06 2.36
CA LEU A 139 2.72 5.24 2.94
C LEU A 139 1.55 4.80 3.81
N GLU A 140 1.55 5.25 5.06
CA GLU A 140 0.45 5.02 5.99
C GLU A 140 -0.27 6.33 6.26
N ILE A 141 -1.60 6.35 6.15
CA ILE A 141 -2.36 7.52 6.57
C ILE A 141 -2.26 7.69 8.09
N SER A 142 -1.70 8.81 8.54
CA SER A 142 -1.51 9.11 9.96
C SER A 142 -2.60 10.02 10.50
N SER A 143 -3.03 11.02 9.73
CA SER A 143 -4.14 11.89 10.11
C SER A 143 -4.90 12.46 8.91
N ILE A 144 -6.19 12.72 9.15
CA ILE A 144 -7.06 13.48 8.27
C ILE A 144 -7.65 14.61 9.12
N ASP A 145 -7.28 15.85 8.83
CA ASP A 145 -7.73 17.02 9.57
C ASP A 145 -8.70 17.82 8.72
N VAL A 146 -9.98 17.83 9.12
CA VAL A 146 -11.05 18.51 8.39
C VAL A 146 -10.95 20.03 8.51
N GLU A 147 -10.58 20.53 9.69
CA GLU A 147 -10.48 21.97 9.95
C GLU A 147 -9.30 22.59 9.21
N GLN A 148 -8.14 21.93 9.24
CA GLN A 148 -6.94 22.34 8.53
C GLN A 148 -6.94 21.89 7.05
N LYS A 149 -7.94 21.11 6.63
CA LYS A 149 -8.08 20.59 5.27
C LYS A 149 -6.85 19.83 4.79
N SER A 150 -6.32 18.98 5.68
CA SER A 150 -5.03 18.35 5.48
C SER A 150 -5.06 16.83 5.62
N LEU A 151 -4.20 16.18 4.84
CA LEU A 151 -3.99 14.74 4.80
C LEU A 151 -2.52 14.47 5.11
N THR A 152 -2.24 13.75 6.20
CA THR A 152 -0.86 13.43 6.59
C THR A 152 -0.59 11.95 6.45
N PHE A 153 0.57 11.63 5.88
CA PHE A 153 1.08 10.29 5.71
C PHE A 153 2.40 10.12 6.47
N ASN A 154 2.58 8.95 7.08
CA ASN A 154 3.88 8.46 7.50
C ASN A 154 4.53 7.72 6.34
N VAL A 155 5.83 7.96 6.15
CA VAL A 155 6.67 7.23 5.21
C VAL A 155 7.40 6.12 5.99
N VAL A 156 7.11 4.87 5.66
CA VAL A 156 7.51 3.69 6.45
C VAL A 156 8.61 2.90 5.75
N GLY A 157 9.43 2.18 6.52
CA GLY A 157 10.54 1.38 6.02
C GLY A 157 11.77 2.22 5.65
N ASN A 158 12.83 1.57 5.22
CA ASN A 158 14.07 2.25 4.80
C ASN A 158 14.15 2.38 3.27
N PRO A 159 14.74 3.47 2.75
CA PRO A 159 14.98 3.60 1.32
C PRO A 159 15.99 2.55 0.84
N LYS A 160 15.59 1.78 -0.17
CA LYS A 160 16.47 0.80 -0.85
C LYS A 160 16.58 1.05 -2.36
N SER A 161 16.19 2.24 -2.81
CA SER A 161 16.33 2.72 -4.19
C SER A 161 16.68 4.21 -4.18
N ASP A 162 17.51 4.63 -5.14
CA ASP A 162 17.92 6.03 -5.33
C ASP A 162 16.78 6.92 -5.86
N ASN A 163 15.69 6.34 -6.35
CA ASN A 163 14.53 7.10 -6.80
C ASN A 163 13.55 7.33 -5.63
N HIS A 164 13.58 8.54 -5.08
CA HIS A 164 12.71 8.99 -4.00
C HIS A 164 11.54 9.86 -4.46
N ASN A 165 11.20 9.84 -5.76
CA ASN A 165 10.04 10.59 -6.23
C ASN A 165 8.75 9.80 -5.96
N LEU A 166 7.85 10.40 -5.18
CA LEU A 166 6.52 9.88 -4.92
C LEU A 166 5.56 10.39 -5.98
N GLU A 167 4.80 9.50 -6.61
CA GLU A 167 3.59 9.87 -7.35
C GLU A 167 2.38 9.55 -6.47
N LEU A 168 1.53 10.53 -6.19
CA LEU A 168 0.34 10.39 -5.37
C LEU A 168 -0.88 10.84 -6.17
N LYS A 169 -1.90 9.98 -6.27
CA LYS A 169 -3.17 10.29 -6.95
C LYS A 169 -4.27 10.47 -5.92
N LEU A 170 -4.90 11.64 -5.95
CA LEU A 170 -5.93 12.05 -5.01
C LEU A 170 -7.21 12.39 -5.77
N ASP A 171 -8.34 11.83 -5.34
CA ASP A 171 -9.64 12.26 -5.83
C ASP A 171 -9.94 13.67 -5.28
N SER A 172 -10.36 14.58 -6.15
CA SER A 172 -10.70 15.97 -5.80
C SER A 172 -11.88 16.08 -4.83
N LYS A 173 -12.71 15.04 -4.70
CA LYS A 173 -13.74 14.95 -3.66
C LYS A 173 -13.17 14.56 -2.30
N LEU A 174 -12.02 13.87 -2.26
CA LEU A 174 -11.30 13.64 -1.02
C LEU A 174 -10.60 14.92 -0.58
N ILE A 175 -9.80 15.52 -1.46
CA ILE A 175 -9.04 16.74 -1.19
C ILE A 175 -8.77 17.47 -2.53
N ASP A 176 -9.15 18.75 -2.63
CA ASP A 176 -8.89 19.56 -3.86
C ASP A 176 -7.87 20.67 -3.61
N GLY A 177 -7.17 21.06 -4.68
CA GLY A 177 -6.13 22.07 -4.65
C GLY A 177 -6.65 23.52 -4.76
N PRO A 178 -5.76 24.51 -4.91
CA PRO A 178 -4.29 24.38 -4.90
C PRO A 178 -3.75 23.79 -3.60
N PHE A 179 -2.65 23.05 -3.70
CA PHE A 179 -2.05 22.34 -2.56
C PHE A 179 -0.87 23.10 -1.96
N VAL A 180 -0.74 23.02 -0.64
CA VAL A 180 0.51 23.26 0.08
C VAL A 180 1.03 21.91 0.56
N ILE A 181 2.28 21.59 0.24
CA ILE A 181 2.89 20.29 0.53
C ILE A 181 4.01 20.51 1.55
N LEU A 182 3.94 19.78 2.66
CA LEU A 182 4.97 19.76 3.70
C LEU A 182 5.63 18.39 3.72
N VAL A 183 6.95 18.36 3.78
CA VAL A 183 7.75 17.16 4.04
C VAL A 183 8.51 17.40 5.34
N ASP A 184 8.31 16.54 6.33
CA ASP A 184 8.88 16.71 7.68
C ASP A 184 8.58 18.13 8.24
N ASP A 185 7.30 18.53 8.16
CA ASP A 185 6.75 19.84 8.55
C ASP A 185 7.32 21.06 7.82
N LYS A 186 8.14 20.85 6.78
CA LYS A 186 8.72 21.92 5.98
C LYS A 186 8.06 22.00 4.61
N LYS A 187 7.60 23.20 4.26
CA LYS A 187 7.02 23.46 2.94
C LYS A 187 8.06 23.23 1.83
N ILE A 188 7.67 22.46 0.83
CA ILE A 188 8.40 22.32 -0.43
C ILE A 188 7.70 23.09 -1.56
N ASN A 189 8.44 23.46 -2.60
CA ASN A 189 7.92 24.23 -3.74
C ASN A 189 8.16 23.56 -5.10
N ASN A 190 8.80 22.39 -5.11
CA ASN A 190 9.24 21.65 -6.29
C ASN A 190 8.37 20.43 -6.59
N ALA A 191 7.19 20.33 -5.99
CA ALA A 191 6.20 19.33 -6.37
C ALA A 191 5.47 19.75 -7.65
N ASN A 192 5.25 18.79 -8.55
CA ASN A 192 4.44 18.99 -9.75
C ASN A 192 3.01 18.53 -9.47
N VAL A 193 2.02 19.28 -9.98
CA VAL A 193 0.61 18.94 -9.80
C VAL A 193 -0.07 18.97 -11.17
N GLN A 194 -0.64 17.85 -11.56
CA GLN A 194 -1.41 17.70 -12.78
C GLN A 194 -2.86 17.35 -12.42
N LYS A 195 -3.83 18.04 -13.01
CA LYS A 195 -5.26 17.73 -12.83
C LYS A 195 -5.79 17.03 -14.06
N ILE A 196 -6.31 15.82 -13.88
CA ILE A 196 -6.92 15.01 -14.93
C ILE A 196 -8.34 14.66 -14.46
N GLU A 197 -9.35 15.25 -15.11
CA GLU A 197 -10.75 15.09 -14.72
C GLU A 197 -10.99 15.40 -13.22
N ASN A 198 -11.37 14.41 -12.42
CA ASN A 198 -11.57 14.52 -10.97
C ASN A 198 -10.33 14.15 -10.15
N LEU A 199 -9.22 13.77 -10.77
CA LEU A 199 -7.99 13.37 -10.08
C LEU A 199 -6.94 14.48 -10.08
N SER A 200 -6.27 14.64 -8.94
CA SER A 200 -5.01 15.38 -8.82
C SER A 200 -3.86 14.39 -8.70
N ILE A 201 -2.91 14.46 -9.64
CA ILE A 201 -1.67 13.67 -9.63
C ILE A 201 -0.55 14.58 -9.15
N LEU A 202 0.03 14.25 -7.99
CA LEU A 202 1.10 15.00 -7.34
C LEU A 202 2.40 14.21 -7.49
N GLU A 203 3.41 14.82 -8.10
CA GLU A 203 4.78 14.29 -8.10
C GLU A 203 5.59 15.04 -7.04
N ILE A 204 6.03 14.33 -6.01
CA ILE A 204 6.57 14.90 -4.78
C ILE A 204 8.00 14.36 -4.59
N PRO A 205 9.03 15.21 -4.67
CA PRO A 205 10.39 14.79 -4.40
C PRO A 205 10.61 14.62 -2.89
N LEU A 206 10.84 13.39 -2.46
CA LEU A 206 11.25 13.05 -1.10
C LEU A 206 12.75 12.75 -1.05
N ASN A 207 13.27 12.44 0.14
CA ASN A 207 14.62 11.93 0.32
C ASN A 207 14.62 10.65 1.18
N ASP A 208 15.81 10.09 1.34
CA ASP A 208 16.08 8.87 2.10
C ASP A 208 15.63 8.97 3.58
N LYS A 209 15.59 10.18 4.13
CA LYS A 209 15.24 10.45 5.54
C LYS A 209 13.84 10.98 5.73
N SER A 210 13.07 11.22 4.67
CA SER A 210 11.70 11.73 4.80
C SER A 210 10.84 10.77 5.62
N GLN A 211 10.13 11.30 6.61
CA GLN A 211 9.31 10.53 7.55
C GLN A 211 7.84 10.91 7.45
N THR A 212 7.53 12.18 7.21
CA THR A 212 6.15 12.64 7.10
C THR A 212 5.90 13.44 5.83
N LEU A 213 4.70 13.27 5.29
CA LEU A 213 4.19 14.03 4.15
C LEU A 213 2.81 14.57 4.51
N THR A 214 2.63 15.88 4.48
CA THR A 214 1.32 16.53 4.67
C THR A 214 0.90 17.25 3.39
N ILE A 215 -0.30 16.94 2.92
CA ILE A 215 -0.96 17.62 1.81
C ILE A 215 -2.08 18.49 2.38
N ILE A 216 -1.98 19.79 2.20
CA ILE A 216 -3.01 20.76 2.63
C ILE A 216 -3.72 21.27 1.37
N GLY A 217 -5.05 21.10 1.32
CA GLY A 217 -5.89 21.53 0.22
C GLY A 217 -6.79 22.72 0.55
N THR A 218 -7.72 23.01 -0.35
CA THR A 218 -8.79 24.00 -0.13
C THR A 218 -10.06 23.39 0.43
N THR A 219 -10.23 22.08 0.24
CA THR A 219 -11.30 21.24 0.77
C THR A 219 -10.71 19.91 1.18
N ILE A 220 -11.30 19.28 2.19
CA ILE A 220 -11.12 17.85 2.48
C ILE A 220 -12.50 17.30 2.84
N VAL A 221 -12.81 16.06 2.45
CA VAL A 221 -14.06 15.32 2.69
C VAL A 221 -15.28 16.20 3.03
N PRO A 222 -16.27 16.36 2.13
CA PRO A 222 -17.39 17.27 2.35
C PRO A 222 -18.08 17.05 3.71
N GLU A 223 -18.22 18.12 4.48
CA GLU A 223 -18.77 18.07 5.86
C GLU A 223 -20.25 17.65 5.92
N PHE A 224 -20.95 17.61 4.79
CA PHE A 224 -22.40 17.43 4.76
C PHE A 224 -22.86 16.44 3.71
N GLY A 225 -23.56 15.39 4.16
CA GLY A 225 -24.40 14.57 3.29
C GLY A 225 -25.60 15.37 2.75
N PRO A 226 -26.32 14.84 1.75
CA PRO A 226 -27.42 15.54 1.07
C PRO A 226 -28.53 16.00 2.02
N LEU A 227 -28.74 15.31 3.15
CA LEU A 227 -29.73 15.68 4.17
C LEU A 227 -29.36 16.97 4.90
N VAL A 228 -28.09 17.16 5.29
CA VAL A 228 -27.70 18.39 6.00
C VAL A 228 -27.72 19.58 5.04
N MET A 229 -27.30 19.39 3.79
CA MET A 229 -27.46 20.39 2.73
C MET A 229 -28.93 20.76 2.50
N LEU A 230 -29.85 19.80 2.51
CA LEU A 230 -31.30 20.05 2.39
C LEU A 230 -31.84 20.83 3.59
N THR A 231 -31.46 20.45 4.82
CA THR A 231 -31.89 21.18 6.03
C THR A 231 -31.35 22.61 6.06
N LEU A 232 -30.08 22.80 5.66
CA LEU A 232 -29.46 24.12 5.60
C LEU A 232 -30.13 24.99 4.54
N SER A 233 -30.39 24.45 3.35
CA SER A 233 -31.06 25.19 2.28
C SER A 233 -32.52 25.53 2.62
N ILE A 234 -33.28 24.63 3.25
CA ILE A 234 -34.62 24.95 3.79
C ILE A 234 -34.52 26.05 4.84
N SER A 235 -33.55 25.96 5.75
CA SER A 235 -33.37 26.95 6.83
C SER A 235 -33.02 28.34 6.28
N ILE A 236 -32.13 28.42 5.28
CA ILE A 236 -31.78 29.67 4.59
C ILE A 236 -33.00 30.27 3.90
N VAL A 237 -33.77 29.46 3.16
CA VAL A 237 -34.99 29.94 2.48
C VAL A 237 -36.02 30.43 3.51
N ALA A 238 -36.19 29.72 4.63
CA ALA A 238 -37.08 30.13 5.71
C ALA A 238 -36.65 31.48 6.31
N ILE A 239 -35.36 31.65 6.62
CA ILE A 239 -34.80 32.90 7.13
C ILE A 239 -35.04 34.05 6.15
N ILE A 240 -34.71 33.88 4.86
CA ILE A 240 -34.93 34.91 3.84
C ILE A 240 -36.43 35.29 3.75
N THR A 241 -37.32 34.31 3.84
CA THR A 241 -38.77 34.53 3.80
C THR A 241 -39.27 35.27 5.03
N LEU A 242 -38.76 34.91 6.22
CA LEU A 242 -39.05 35.58 7.50
C LEU A 242 -38.52 37.02 7.49
N SER A 243 -37.26 37.24 7.09
CA SER A 243 -36.67 38.59 6.95
C SER A 243 -37.48 39.48 6.00
N LYS A 244 -37.89 38.96 4.82
CA LYS A 244 -38.76 39.70 3.89
C LYS A 244 -40.15 40.00 4.46
N LYS A 245 -40.73 39.08 5.24
CA LYS A 245 -42.07 39.23 5.82
C LYS A 245 -42.10 40.19 7.02
N PHE A 246 -41.01 40.23 7.79
CA PHE A 246 -40.93 41.01 9.03
C PHE A 246 -40.04 42.26 8.95
N GLY A 247 -39.43 42.53 7.78
CA GLY A 247 -38.73 43.79 7.51
C GLY A 247 -37.42 43.97 8.27
N ILE A 248 -36.71 42.87 8.53
CA ILE A 248 -35.38 42.83 9.15
C ILE A 248 -34.33 42.52 8.10
#